data_AF-A0A3D5DP77-F1
#
_entry.id   AF-A0A3D5DP77-F1
#
_cell.length_a   1.000
_cell.length_b   1.000
_cell.length_c   1.000
_cell.angle_alpha   90.00
_cell.angle_beta   90.00
_cell.angle_gamma   90.00
#
_symmetry.space_group_name_H-M   'P 1'
#
loop_
_entity.id
_entity.type
_entity.pdbx_description
1 polymer ?
#
loop_
_entity_poly.entity_id
_entity_poly.type
_entity_poly.pdbx_seq_one_letter_code
_entity_poly.pdbx_strand_id
1 'polypeptide(L)' 'MREALALAHQAEAAGEVPVGAVVVKDGEIVGRGFNAPISRSDPSAHAEMAALRDAAQRLGNYRLTGCELFVTLEPCAM' A
#
# COMPACT_ATOMS: atom_id res chain seq x y z
N MET A 1 -10.10 -5.67 2.35
CA MET A 1 -9.15 -6.41 3.22
C MET A 1 -8.50 -7.63 2.55
N ARG A 2 -9.25 -8.54 1.88
CA ARG A 2 -8.65 -9.74 1.24
C ARG A 2 -7.46 -9.44 0.32
N GLU A 3 -7.57 -8.42 -0.53
CA GLU A 3 -6.46 -8.00 -1.42
C GLU A 3 -5.25 -7.45 -0.67
N ALA A 4 -5.45 -6.74 0.45
CA ALA A 4 -4.35 -6.26 1.28
C ALA A 4 -3.60 -7.42 1.95
N LEU A 5 -4.31 -8.46 2.38
CA LEU A 5 -3.69 -9.69 2.90
C LEU A 5 -2.90 -10.44 1.82
N ALA A 6 -3.41 -10.51 0.59
CA ALA A 6 -2.67 -11.08 -0.52
C ALA A 6 -1.34 -10.34 -0.79
N LEU A 7 -1.35 -9.01 -0.70
CA LEU A 7 -0.15 -8.18 -0.79
C LEU A 7 0.81 -8.38 0.40
N ALA A 8 0.29 -8.57 1.62
CA ALA A 8 1.11 -8.89 2.79
C ALA A 8 1.85 -10.22 2.60
N HIS A 9 1.20 -11.25 2.03
CA HIS A 9 1.86 -12.51 1.66
C HIS A 9 2.91 -12.35 0.56
N GLN A 10 2.75 -11.38 -0.35
CA GLN A 10 3.81 -11.05 -1.32
C GLN A 10 5.03 -10.44 -0.64
N ALA A 11 4.82 -9.55 0.34
CA ALA A 11 5.91 -9.00 1.16
C ALA A 11 6.66 -10.11 1.90
N GLU A 12 5.91 -11.02 2.55
CA GLU A 12 6.46 -12.20 3.24
C GLU A 12 7.32 -13.06 2.31
N ALA A 13 6.79 -13.39 1.13
CA ALA A 13 7.51 -14.17 0.12
C ALA A 13 8.77 -13.47 -0.40
N ALA A 14 8.80 -12.13 -0.35
CA ALA A 14 9.97 -11.31 -0.70
C ALA A 14 10.96 -11.15 0.48
N GLY A 15 10.70 -11.72 1.65
CA GLY A 15 11.55 -11.60 2.83
C GLY A 15 11.39 -10.25 3.56
N GLU A 16 10.28 -9.56 3.34
CA GLU A 16 9.95 -8.28 3.97
C GLU A 16 8.97 -8.47 5.14
N VAL A 17 8.75 -7.42 5.92
CA VAL A 17 7.70 -7.42 6.95
C VAL A 17 6.32 -7.59 6.27
N PRO A 18 5.46 -8.54 6.70
CA PRO A 18 4.22 -8.90 6.00
C PRO A 18 3.11 -7.86 6.19
N VAL A 19 3.24 -6.72 5.50
CA VAL A 19 2.23 -5.66 5.47
C VAL A 19 1.84 -5.37 4.03
N GLY A 20 0.53 -5.32 3.80
CA GLY A 20 -0.06 -4.97 2.52
C GLY A 20 -1.11 -3.88 2.67
N ALA A 21 -1.27 -3.05 1.64
CA ALA A 21 -2.22 -1.96 1.63
C ALA A 21 -2.85 -1.78 0.24
N VAL A 22 -4.11 -1.35 0.23
CA VAL A 22 -4.83 -0.96 -0.99
C VAL A 22 -5.58 0.35 -0.77
N VAL A 23 -5.61 1.19 -1.80
CA VAL A 23 -6.45 2.39 -1.86
C VAL A 23 -7.65 2.09 -2.75
N VAL A 24 -8.84 2.35 -2.23
CA VAL A 24 -10.13 2.12 -2.91
C VAL A 24 -10.81 3.45 -3.17
N LYS A 25 -11.41 3.62 -4.34
CA LYS A 25 -12.27 4.75 -4.68
C LYS A 25 -13.51 4.22 -5.39
N ASP A 26 -14.70 4.58 -4.90
CA ASP A 26 -15.98 4.17 -5.48
C ASP A 26 -16.11 2.64 -5.66
N GLY A 27 -15.56 1.86 -4.72
CA GLY A 27 -15.55 0.39 -4.75
C GLY A 27 -14.45 -0.24 -5.61
N GLU A 28 -13.63 0.56 -6.31
CA GLU A 28 -12.54 0.07 -7.16
C GLU A 28 -11.16 0.29 -6.53
N ILE A 29 -10.27 -0.69 -6.67
CA ILE A 29 -8.89 -0.55 -6.18
C ILE A 29 -8.08 0.32 -7.16
N VAL A 30 -7.75 1.53 -6.71
CA VAL A 30 -6.96 2.51 -7.44
C VAL A 30 -5.49 2.51 -7.05
N GLY A 31 -5.11 1.93 -5.92
CA GLY A 31 -3.72 1.81 -5.47
C GLY A 31 -3.42 0.48 -4.78
N ARG A 32 -2.23 -0.08 -4.99
CA ARG A 32 -1.73 -1.30 -4.32
C ARG A 32 -0.31 -1.12 -3.82
N GLY A 33 0.00 -1.66 -2.65
CA GLY A 33 1.32 -1.61 -2.07
C GLY A 33 1.57 -2.73 -1.07
N PHE A 34 2.82 -3.15 -0.95
CA PHE A 34 3.30 -4.01 0.11
C PHE A 34 4.63 -3.47 0.65
N ASN A 35 4.98 -3.85 1.87
CA ASN A 35 6.23 -3.42 2.50
C ASN A 35 7.43 -3.90 1.68
N ALA A 36 8.29 -2.98 1.26
CA ALA A 36 9.51 -3.30 0.52
C ALA A 36 10.76 -2.51 0.97
N PRO A 37 10.96 -2.19 2.27
CA PRO A 37 12.08 -1.36 2.71
C PRO A 37 13.46 -2.00 2.46
N ILE A 38 13.59 -3.33 2.61
CA ILE A 38 14.88 -4.03 2.44
C ILE A 38 15.26 -4.07 0.96
N SER A 39 14.38 -4.63 0.14
CA SER A 39 14.58 -4.86 -1.30
C SER A 39 14.74 -3.57 -2.10
N ARG A 40 14.08 -2.48 -1.67
CA ARG A 40 14.22 -1.17 -2.32
C ARG A 40 15.29 -0.28 -1.69
N SER A 41 15.88 -0.70 -0.57
CA SER A 41 16.80 0.13 0.22
C SER A 41 16.22 1.53 0.49
N ASP A 42 14.91 1.59 0.77
CA ASP A 42 14.13 2.81 0.99
C ASP A 42 13.38 2.69 2.30
N PRO A 43 13.77 3.43 3.36
CA PRO A 43 13.10 3.35 4.65
C PRO A 43 11.64 3.81 4.61
N SER A 44 11.23 4.55 3.56
CA SER A 44 9.85 4.99 3.36
C SER A 44 9.00 4.01 2.55
N ALA A 45 9.55 2.89 2.07
CA ALA A 45 8.85 1.92 1.22
C ALA A 45 7.88 1.01 2.01
N HIS A 46 7.06 1.64 2.85
CA HIS A 46 5.95 1.02 3.54
C HIS A 46 4.79 0.71 2.57
N ALA A 47 3.96 -0.26 2.93
CA ALA A 47 2.81 -0.66 2.12
C ALA A 47 1.86 0.52 1.84
N GLU A 48 1.58 1.35 2.85
CA GLU A 48 0.73 2.54 2.76
C GLU A 48 1.31 3.54 1.75
N MET A 49 2.61 3.82 1.87
CA MET A 49 3.31 4.75 0.98
C MET A 49 3.29 4.27 -0.46
N ALA A 50 3.53 2.98 -0.69
CA ALA A 50 3.46 2.38 -2.02
C ALA A 50 2.04 2.47 -2.61
N ALA A 51 1.01 2.14 -1.83
CA ALA A 51 -0.38 2.17 -2.27
C ALA A 51 -0.87 3.60 -2.59
N LEU A 52 -0.50 4.59 -1.77
CA LEU A 52 -0.82 6.01 -1.98
C LEU A 52 -0.11 6.56 -3.23
N ARG A 53 1.17 6.21 -3.43
CA ARG A 53 1.93 6.60 -4.64
C ARG A 53 1.31 6.00 -5.91
N ASP A 54 0.95 4.71 -5.90
CA ASP A 54 0.25 4.05 -7.03
C ASP A 54 -1.10 4.71 -7.33
N ALA A 55 -1.91 4.97 -6.29
CA ALA A 55 -3.20 5.64 -6.44
C ALA A 55 -3.07 7.05 -7.03
N ALA A 56 -2.13 7.86 -6.52
CA ALA A 56 -1.91 9.22 -7.00
C ALA A 56 -1.45 9.25 -8.45
N GLN A 57 -0.57 8.33 -8.85
CA GLN A 57 -0.14 8.19 -10.24
C GLN A 57 -1.30 7.75 -11.15
N ARG A 58 -2.08 6.74 -10.74
CA ARG A 58 -3.22 6.24 -11.52
C ARG A 58 -4.32 7.28 -11.69
N LEU A 59 -4.58 8.08 -10.67
CA LEU A 59 -5.60 9.14 -10.69
C LEU A 59 -5.08 10.47 -11.24
N GLY A 60 -3.77 10.60 -11.48
CA GLY A 60 -3.14 11.84 -11.93
C GLY A 60 -3.28 13.00 -10.94
N ASN A 61 -3.44 12.70 -9.64
CA ASN A 61 -3.69 13.71 -8.61
C ASN A 61 -3.15 13.26 -7.25
N TYR A 62 -2.42 14.14 -6.57
CA TYR A 62 -1.91 13.88 -5.22
C TYR A 62 -3.01 13.92 -4.15
N ARG A 63 -4.13 14.59 -4.42
CA ARG A 63 -5.30 14.60 -3.53
C ARG A 63 -6.15 13.36 -3.81
N LEU A 64 -6.15 12.43 -2.87
CA LEU A 64 -6.94 11.19 -2.92
C LEU A 64 -8.29 11.35 -2.22
N THR A 65 -8.99 12.47 -2.47
CA THR A 65 -10.30 12.74 -1.85
C THR A 65 -11.31 11.67 -2.22
N GLY A 66 -12.10 11.21 -1.24
CA GLY A 66 -13.08 10.15 -1.43
C GLY A 66 -12.48 8.75 -1.59
N CYS A 67 -11.17 8.60 -1.35
CA CYS A 67 -10.53 7.29 -1.30
C CYS A 67 -10.49 6.77 0.15
N GLU A 68 -10.53 5.45 0.29
CA GLU A 68 -10.34 4.72 1.54
C GLU A 68 -9.04 3.91 1.46
N LEU A 69 -8.25 3.93 2.53
CA LEU A 69 -7.05 3.12 2.66
C LEU A 69 -7.34 1.92 3.57
N PHE A 70 -7.07 0.72 3.06
CA PHE A 70 -7.11 -0.51 3.85
C PHE A 70 -5.68 -1.03 4.00
N VAL A 71 -5.23 -1.26 5.23
CA VAL A 71 -3.91 -1.78 5.56
C VAL A 71 -4.03 -2.92 6.57
N THR A 72 -3.15 -3.91 6.48
CA THR A 72 -3.21 -5.13 7.32
C THR A 72 -2.66 -4.93 8.74
N LEU A 73 -1.95 -3.83 8.97
CA LEU A 73 -1.36 -3.44 10.25
C LEU A 73 -1.69 -1.96 10.52
N GLU A 74 -1.85 -1.58 11.78
CA GLU A 74 -2.02 -0.17 12.15
C GLU A 74 -0.84 0.67 11.61
N PRO A 75 -1.10 1.78 10.89
CA PRO A 75 -0.05 2.62 10.34
C PRO A 75 0.90 3.17 11.39
N CYS A 76 2.16 3.34 11.02
CA CYS A 76 3.12 4.06 11.85
C CYS A 76 2.92 5.59 11.79
N ALA A 77 3.75 6.34 12.51
CA ALA A 77 3.65 7.80 12.58
C ALA A 77 4.14 8.54 11.32
N MET A 78 4.85 7.86 10.42
CA MET A 78 5.31 8.41 9.12
C MET A 78 4.12 8.58 8.17
#